data_AF-A0A0B2P1Q5-F1
#
_entry.id   AF-A0A0B2P1Q5-F1
#
_cell.length_a   1.000
_cell.length_b   1.000
_cell.length_c   1.000
_cell.angle_alpha   90.00
_cell.angle_beta   90.00
_cell.angle_gamma   90.00
#
_symmetry.space_group_name_H-M   'P 1'
#
loop_
_entity.id
_entity.type
_entity.pdbx_description
1 polymer ?
#
loop_
_entity_poly.entity_id
_entity_poly.type
_entity_poly.pdbx_seq_one_letter_code
_entity_poly.pdbx_strand_id
1 'polypeptide(L)'
;MDIVFKRYKDYMRAHASHNLMTRNLLKWNQSPWLLRLNVSGAYDPSSGTAACGGIFRDKDDDRFVLGFSVKLEECWSIDEAEIWGIYHGMKIARKYDIWGLYRDILRQNNIRISLGIARQHDFGKIRVESGSKKAIEFVLDGCPTATSTRQHCFPLSQELKALTSATNHSYFFYTGHNGAADSFAKFGLSMRQQAASIFSACPSFCQNFILKERYMLHVT
;
A
#
# COMPACT_ATOMS: atom_id res chain seq x y z
N MET A 1 14.39 1.37 19.03
CA MET A 1 14.81 0.01 18.59
C MET A 1 13.55 -0.76 18.24
N ASP A 2 13.32 -1.00 16.93
CA ASP A 2 12.12 -1.64 16.39
C ASP A 2 11.94 -3.08 16.89
N ILE A 3 11.09 -3.27 17.89
CA ILE A 3 10.84 -4.59 18.49
C ILE A 3 10.16 -5.53 17.48
N VAL A 4 9.27 -5.00 16.64
CA VAL A 4 8.58 -5.76 15.57
C VAL A 4 9.59 -6.32 14.57
N PHE A 5 10.48 -5.46 14.04
CA PHE A 5 11.45 -5.89 13.03
C PHE A 5 12.63 -6.66 13.59
N LYS A 6 13.04 -6.43 14.84
CA LYS A 6 14.05 -7.27 15.50
C LYS A 6 13.55 -8.71 15.58
N ARG A 7 12.31 -8.91 16.05
CA ARG A 7 11.70 -10.25 16.17
C ARG A 7 11.41 -10.89 14.82
N TYR A 8 10.96 -10.12 13.83
CA TYR A 8 10.83 -10.58 12.45
C TYR A 8 12.17 -11.11 11.91
N LYS A 9 13.25 -10.33 12.04
CA LYS A 9 14.60 -10.75 11.59
C LYS A 9 15.10 -11.98 12.34
N ASP A 10 14.90 -12.05 13.65
CA ASP A 10 15.34 -13.17 14.47
C ASP A 10 14.56 -14.47 14.13
N TYR A 11 13.27 -14.36 13.80
CA TYR A 11 12.49 -15.50 13.29
C TYR A 11 12.91 -15.94 11.89
N MET A 12 13.08 -15.00 10.94
CA MET A 12 13.50 -15.33 9.57
C MET A 12 14.89 -15.99 9.55
N ARG A 13 15.76 -15.65 10.51
CA ARG A 13 17.04 -16.33 10.73
C ARG A 13 16.89 -17.75 11.29
N ALA A 14 15.88 -17.99 12.13
CA ALA A 14 15.65 -19.28 12.78
C ALA A 14 14.79 -20.25 11.95
N HIS A 15 13.93 -19.75 11.06
CA HIS A 15 12.96 -20.53 10.30
C HIS A 15 12.86 -20.01 8.86
N ALA A 16 13.87 -20.31 8.04
CA ALA A 16 14.04 -19.77 6.67
C ALA A 16 12.95 -20.18 5.64
N SER A 17 11.81 -20.75 6.04
CA SER A 17 10.86 -21.33 5.08
C SER A 17 9.41 -21.41 5.58
N HIS A 18 8.75 -20.28 5.83
CA HIS A 18 7.28 -20.25 5.90
C HIS A 18 6.74 -18.99 5.23
N ASN A 19 6.50 -19.08 3.92
CA ASN A 19 5.84 -18.02 3.16
C ASN A 19 4.36 -17.94 3.59
N LEU A 20 3.89 -16.77 4.04
CA LEU A 20 2.47 -16.57 4.42
C LEU A 20 1.56 -16.51 3.18
N MET A 21 2.14 -16.09 2.05
CA MET A 21 1.57 -16.16 0.71
C MET A 21 2.45 -17.02 -0.17
N THR A 22 1.86 -17.83 -1.04
CA THR A 22 2.63 -18.50 -2.09
C THR A 22 3.48 -17.44 -2.80
N ARG A 23 4.82 -17.57 -2.75
CA ARG A 23 5.71 -16.88 -3.68
C ARG A 23 5.34 -17.40 -5.07
N ASN A 24 4.27 -16.87 -5.64
CA ASN A 24 4.05 -16.91 -7.07
C ASN A 24 5.10 -15.97 -7.65
N LEU A 25 6.31 -16.54 -7.74
CA LEU A 25 7.43 -16.09 -8.53
C LEU A 25 6.88 -15.50 -9.83
N LEU A 26 7.05 -14.17 -9.96
CA LEU A 26 7.82 -13.62 -11.06
C LEU A 26 7.71 -14.44 -12.36
N LYS A 27 6.49 -14.57 -12.91
CA LYS A 27 6.30 -14.70 -14.35
C LYS A 27 5.76 -13.38 -14.84
N TRP A 28 6.72 -12.48 -15.05
CA TRP A 28 6.55 -11.30 -15.87
C TRP A 28 6.32 -11.74 -17.31
N ASN A 29 5.15 -11.41 -17.85
CA ASN A 29 5.03 -10.75 -19.14
C ASN A 29 3.60 -10.22 -19.27
N GLN A 30 3.44 -8.90 -19.15
CA GLN A 30 2.27 -8.14 -19.60
C GLN A 30 0.89 -8.53 -19.01
N SER A 31 0.75 -8.64 -17.68
CA SER A 31 -0.59 -8.72 -17.08
C SER A 31 -1.20 -7.32 -16.85
N PRO A 32 -2.50 -7.10 -17.14
CA PRO A 32 -3.15 -5.80 -17.02
C PRO A 32 -3.50 -5.52 -15.54
N TRP A 33 -2.51 -5.11 -14.75
CA TRP A 33 -2.82 -4.36 -13.53
C TRP A 33 -3.35 -2.99 -13.91
N LEU A 34 -4.35 -2.52 -13.17
CA LEU A 34 -5.15 -1.33 -13.52
C LEU A 34 -4.91 -0.17 -12.55
N LEU A 35 -4.58 -0.52 -11.30
CA LEU A 35 -4.46 0.45 -10.22
C LEU A 35 -3.16 0.20 -9.45
N ARG A 36 -2.36 1.26 -9.33
CA ARG A 36 -1.18 1.28 -8.48
C ARG A 36 -1.55 1.96 -7.17
N LEU A 37 -1.23 1.32 -6.05
CA LEU A 37 -1.35 1.86 -4.71
C LEU A 37 0.07 2.10 -4.17
N ASN A 38 0.46 3.36 -4.05
CA ASN A 38 1.69 3.74 -3.37
C ASN A 38 1.36 4.15 -1.96
N VAL A 39 2.08 3.60 -0.98
CA VAL A 39 1.87 3.88 0.44
C VAL A 39 3.16 4.29 1.11
N SER A 40 3.06 5.16 2.11
CA SER A 40 4.19 5.53 2.94
C SER A 40 3.80 5.70 4.40
N GLY A 41 4.80 5.59 5.27
CA GLY A 41 4.73 5.88 6.70
C GLY A 41 5.52 7.13 7.05
N ALA A 42 5.06 7.87 8.06
CA ALA A 42 5.74 9.00 8.64
C ALA A 42 5.76 8.85 10.17
N TYR A 43 6.89 9.16 10.79
CA TYR A 43 7.07 9.13 12.23
C TYR A 43 7.88 10.36 12.65
N ASP A 44 7.36 11.10 13.62
CA ASP A 44 8.04 12.23 14.24
C ASP A 44 8.49 11.85 15.67
N PRO A 45 9.79 11.57 15.89
CA PRO A 45 10.31 11.21 17.20
C PRO A 45 10.17 12.31 18.26
N SER A 46 10.06 13.58 17.84
CA SER A 46 10.01 14.71 18.77
C SER A 46 8.64 14.85 19.45
N SER A 47 7.57 14.58 18.69
CA SER A 47 6.20 14.55 19.20
C SER A 47 5.70 13.15 19.54
N GLY A 48 6.44 12.10 19.16
CA GLY A 48 6.02 10.71 19.27
C GLY A 48 4.83 10.38 18.35
N THR A 49 4.53 11.23 17.37
CA THR A 49 3.38 11.05 16.49
C THR A 49 3.75 10.27 15.24
N ALA A 50 2.78 9.52 14.73
CA ALA A 50 2.94 8.75 13.52
C ALA A 50 1.73 8.89 12.62
N ALA A 51 1.94 8.66 11.34
CA ALA A 51 0.91 8.66 10.33
C ALA A 51 1.29 7.74 9.19
N CYS A 52 0.30 7.33 8.43
CA CYS A 52 0.52 6.69 7.15
C CYS A 52 -0.37 7.35 6.09
N GLY A 53 0.01 7.19 4.84
CA GLY A 53 -0.79 7.71 3.74
C GLY A 53 -0.49 6.98 2.46
N GLY A 54 -1.26 7.30 1.43
CA GLY A 54 -1.05 6.69 0.12
C GLY A 54 -1.91 7.29 -0.96
N ILE A 55 -1.59 6.88 -2.17
CA ILE A 55 -2.20 7.35 -3.41
C ILE A 55 -2.49 6.15 -4.31
N PHE A 56 -3.70 6.13 -4.83
CA PHE A 56 -4.13 5.28 -5.92
C PHE A 56 -3.93 6.02 -7.24
N ARG A 57 -3.33 5.33 -8.20
CA ARG A 57 -3.00 5.85 -9.52
C ARG A 57 -3.44 4.90 -10.62
N ASP A 58 -3.88 5.48 -11.71
CA ASP A 58 -4.14 4.77 -12.96
C ASP A 58 -2.84 4.24 -13.57
N LYS A 59 -2.88 3.04 -14.16
CA LYS A 59 -1.71 2.35 -14.73
C LYS A 59 -1.06 3.08 -15.90
N ASP A 60 -1.85 3.71 -16.78
CA ASP A 60 -1.38 4.14 -18.09
C ASP A 60 -0.70 5.51 -18.04
N ASP A 61 -1.22 6.41 -17.20
CA ASP A 61 -0.77 7.81 -17.13
C ASP A 61 -0.29 8.24 -15.73
N ASP A 62 -0.25 7.32 -14.76
CA ASP A 62 -0.02 7.62 -13.34
C ASP A 62 -0.97 8.73 -12.80
N ARG A 63 -2.16 8.86 -13.40
CA ARG A 63 -3.17 9.86 -13.01
C ARG A 63 -3.62 9.57 -11.58
N PHE A 64 -3.77 10.64 -10.80
CA PHE A 64 -4.37 10.57 -9.48
C PHE A 64 -5.81 10.03 -9.57
N VAL A 65 -6.11 9.00 -8.79
CA VAL A 65 -7.46 8.43 -8.65
C VAL A 65 -8.04 8.76 -7.28
N LEU A 66 -7.28 8.47 -6.22
CA LEU A 66 -7.71 8.65 -4.84
C LEU A 66 -6.49 8.78 -3.94
N GLY A 67 -6.57 9.60 -2.90
CA GLY A 67 -5.53 9.73 -1.88
C GLY A 67 -6.10 9.45 -0.50
N PHE A 68 -5.23 9.08 0.44
CA PHE A 68 -5.62 8.97 1.84
C PHE A 68 -4.48 9.32 2.80
N SER A 69 -4.88 9.80 3.98
CA SER A 69 -3.99 10.01 5.12
C SER A 69 -4.67 9.51 6.39
N VAL A 70 -3.89 8.88 7.26
CA VAL A 70 -4.34 8.36 8.54
C VAL A 70 -3.34 8.75 9.61
N LYS A 71 -3.81 9.37 10.69
CA LYS A 71 -3.02 9.55 11.90
C LYS A 71 -3.07 8.28 12.73
N LEU A 72 -1.91 7.80 13.14
CA LEU A 72 -1.76 6.58 13.93
C LEU A 72 -1.67 6.94 15.42
N GLU A 73 -2.26 6.11 16.27
CA GLU A 73 -2.23 6.29 17.73
C GLU A 73 -0.92 5.81 18.35
N GLU A 74 -0.55 4.56 18.06
CA GLU A 74 0.68 3.93 18.52
C GLU A 74 1.45 3.40 17.31
N CYS A 75 2.65 3.92 17.14
CA CYS A 75 3.57 3.43 16.13
C CYS A 75 4.98 3.78 16.57
N TRP A 76 5.87 2.80 16.50
CA TRP A 76 7.19 2.87 17.11
C TRP A 76 8.30 3.07 16.07
N SER A 77 7.94 3.10 14.78
CA SER A 77 8.86 3.38 13.67
C SER A 77 8.16 3.73 12.35
N ILE A 78 8.96 4.26 11.42
CA ILE A 78 8.55 4.47 10.03
C ILE A 78 8.13 3.14 9.38
N ASP A 79 8.85 2.04 9.64
CA ASP A 79 8.55 0.75 9.02
C ASP A 79 7.19 0.19 9.49
N GLU A 80 6.81 0.42 10.74
CA GLU A 80 5.47 0.08 11.25
C GLU A 80 4.39 0.97 10.63
N ALA A 81 4.65 2.27 10.46
CA ALA A 81 3.75 3.18 9.77
C ALA A 81 3.55 2.80 8.29
N GLU A 82 4.59 2.30 7.62
CA GLU A 82 4.51 1.78 6.25
C GLU A 82 3.60 0.55 6.16
N ILE A 83 3.65 -0.37 7.13
CA ILE A 83 2.72 -1.52 7.20
C ILE A 83 1.27 -1.03 7.37
N TRP A 84 1.04 -0.05 8.25
CA TRP A 84 -0.28 0.57 8.40
C TRP A 84 -0.75 1.25 7.11
N GLY A 85 0.15 1.86 6.35
CA GLY A 85 -0.13 2.40 5.02
C GLY A 85 -0.67 1.34 4.07
N ILE A 86 -0.02 0.18 4.01
CA ILE A 86 -0.48 -0.98 3.22
C ILE A 86 -1.87 -1.42 3.70
N TYR A 87 -2.05 -1.61 5.01
CA TYR A 87 -3.33 -2.04 5.58
C TYR A 87 -4.48 -1.09 5.25
N HIS A 88 -4.32 0.21 5.49
CA HIS A 88 -5.35 1.20 5.24
C HIS A 88 -5.65 1.34 3.74
N GLY A 89 -4.63 1.32 2.89
CA GLY A 89 -4.82 1.32 1.44
C GLY A 89 -5.63 0.11 0.99
N MET A 90 -5.29 -1.10 1.42
CA MET A 90 -6.04 -2.31 1.09
C MET A 90 -7.49 -2.27 1.63
N LYS A 91 -7.69 -1.75 2.84
CA LYS A 91 -9.02 -1.56 3.44
C LYS A 91 -9.88 -0.57 2.65
N ILE A 92 -9.30 0.54 2.19
CA ILE A 92 -9.95 1.55 1.35
C ILE A 92 -10.30 0.95 -0.01
N ALA A 93 -9.36 0.25 -0.65
CA ALA A 93 -9.59 -0.41 -1.93
C ALA A 93 -10.80 -1.35 -1.87
N ARG A 94 -10.93 -2.10 -0.77
CA ARG A 94 -12.08 -2.97 -0.51
C ARG A 94 -13.36 -2.19 -0.20
N LYS A 95 -13.30 -1.18 0.67
CA LYS A 95 -14.47 -0.39 1.11
C LYS A 95 -15.13 0.32 -0.07
N TYR A 96 -14.34 0.95 -0.93
CA TYR A 96 -14.87 1.76 -2.02
C TYR A 96 -15.25 0.93 -3.25
N ASP A 97 -15.15 -0.41 -3.17
CA ASP A 97 -15.10 -1.29 -4.33
C ASP A 97 -14.32 -0.57 -5.42
N ILE A 98 -13.03 -0.30 -5.22
CA ILE A 98 -12.29 0.64 -6.07
C ILE A 98 -12.35 0.26 -7.57
N TRP A 99 -12.79 -0.96 -7.86
CA TRP A 99 -13.26 -1.49 -9.13
C TRP A 99 -14.50 -0.82 -9.71
N GLY A 100 -15.55 -0.59 -8.92
CA GLY A 100 -16.68 0.29 -9.24
C GLY A 100 -16.20 1.70 -9.60
N LEU A 101 -15.37 2.32 -8.75
CA LEU A 101 -14.81 3.65 -9.02
C LEU A 101 -13.99 3.70 -10.31
N TYR A 102 -13.12 2.70 -10.53
CA TYR A 102 -12.30 2.61 -11.73
C TYR A 102 -13.15 2.38 -13.00
N ARG A 103 -14.19 1.55 -12.93
CA ARG A 103 -15.16 1.37 -14.02
C ARG A 103 -15.83 2.69 -14.38
N ASP A 104 -16.18 3.51 -13.39
CA ASP A 104 -16.81 4.80 -13.62
C ASP A 104 -15.82 5.82 -14.23
N ILE A 105 -14.56 5.83 -13.80
CA ILE A 105 -13.50 6.65 -14.41
C ILE A 105 -13.29 6.26 -15.88
N LEU A 106 -13.21 4.96 -16.20
CA LEU A 106 -13.07 4.49 -17.58
C LEU A 106 -14.26 4.90 -18.46
N ARG A 107 -15.49 4.80 -17.93
CA ARG A 107 -16.72 5.25 -18.60
C ARG A 107 -16.70 6.76 -18.87
N GLN A 108 -16.31 7.56 -17.88
CA GLN A 108 -16.24 9.02 -17.99
C GLN A 108 -15.17 9.48 -18.99
N ASN A 109 -14.03 8.79 -19.06
CA ASN A 109 -12.96 9.10 -19.99
C ASN A 109 -13.16 8.48 -21.40
N ASN A 110 -14.35 7.91 -21.66
CA ASN A 110 -14.72 7.27 -22.93
C ASN A 110 -13.77 6.13 -23.36
N ILE A 111 -13.07 5.52 -22.41
CA ILE A 111 -12.18 4.37 -22.64
C ILE A 111 -13.06 3.12 -22.66
N ARG A 112 -13.39 2.66 -23.87
CA ARG A 112 -14.23 1.47 -24.10
C ARG A 112 -13.44 0.20 -23.78
N ILE A 113 -13.63 -0.35 -22.58
CA ILE A 113 -13.22 -1.73 -22.26
C ILE A 113 -14.44 -2.63 -22.45
N SER A 114 -14.31 -3.70 -23.26
CA SER A 114 -15.43 -4.62 -23.47
C SER A 114 -15.72 -5.42 -22.20
N LEU A 115 -17.01 -5.72 -21.94
CA LEU A 115 -17.41 -6.54 -20.78
C LEU A 115 -16.78 -7.95 -20.80
N GLY A 116 -16.44 -8.44 -21.99
CA GLY A 116 -15.73 -9.72 -22.19
C GLY A 116 -14.27 -9.64 -21.76
N ILE A 117 -13.55 -8.58 -22.16
CA ILE A 117 -12.18 -8.29 -21.70
C ILE A 117 -12.19 -8.06 -20.18
N ALA A 118 -13.18 -7.32 -19.66
CA ALA A 118 -13.40 -7.08 -18.23
C ALA A 118 -13.54 -8.37 -17.39
N ARG A 119 -14.12 -9.43 -17.98
CA ARG A 119 -14.31 -10.73 -17.33
C ARG A 119 -13.17 -11.73 -17.62
N GLN A 120 -12.46 -11.58 -18.74
CA GLN A 120 -11.37 -12.46 -19.15
C GLN A 120 -10.01 -12.08 -18.55
N HIS A 121 -9.78 -10.81 -18.20
CA HIS A 121 -8.53 -10.37 -17.58
C HIS A 121 -8.70 -10.00 -16.10
N ASP A 122 -9.23 -10.88 -15.24
CA ASP A 122 -9.13 -10.77 -13.77
C ASP A 122 -9.08 -9.32 -13.22
N PHE A 123 -10.06 -8.49 -13.62
CA PHE A 123 -10.08 -7.08 -13.29
C PHE A 123 -10.19 -6.97 -11.76
N GLY A 124 -9.09 -6.56 -11.13
CA GLY A 124 -8.88 -6.78 -9.69
C GLY A 124 -7.43 -6.78 -9.23
N LYS A 125 -6.48 -6.54 -10.16
CA LYS A 125 -5.05 -6.60 -9.87
C LYS A 125 -4.53 -5.27 -9.33
N ILE A 126 -4.30 -5.16 -8.01
CA ILE A 126 -3.65 -3.98 -7.39
C ILE A 126 -2.16 -4.23 -7.32
N ARG A 127 -1.38 -3.26 -7.81
CA ARG A 127 0.06 -3.17 -7.55
C ARG A 127 0.27 -2.28 -6.33
N VAL A 128 0.64 -2.86 -5.19
CA VAL A 128 0.96 -2.14 -3.96
C VAL A 128 2.46 -1.89 -3.90
N GLU A 129 2.86 -0.66 -3.66
CA GLU A 129 4.26 -0.26 -3.56
C GLU A 129 4.53 0.51 -2.26
N SER A 130 5.64 0.19 -1.60
CA SER A 130 6.10 0.87 -0.39
C SER A 130 7.59 1.22 -0.49
N GLY A 131 7.95 2.31 0.17
CA GLY A 131 9.35 2.73 0.37
C GLY A 131 10.11 1.88 1.40
N SER A 132 9.42 0.97 2.10
CA SER A 132 10.04 0.09 3.08
C SER A 132 10.06 -1.35 2.59
N LYS A 133 11.26 -1.84 2.24
CA LYS A 133 11.49 -3.26 1.92
C LYS A 133 11.02 -4.17 3.06
N LYS A 134 11.25 -3.73 4.29
CA LYS A 134 10.84 -4.42 5.51
C LYS A 134 9.32 -4.56 5.63
N ALA A 135 8.56 -3.52 5.28
CA ALA A 135 7.10 -3.59 5.27
C ALA A 135 6.58 -4.58 4.20
N ILE A 136 7.18 -4.57 3.01
CA ILE A 136 6.85 -5.53 1.94
C ILE A 136 7.15 -6.97 2.37
N GLU A 137 8.34 -7.21 2.93
CA GLU A 137 8.72 -8.51 3.51
C GLU A 137 7.72 -8.95 4.58
N PHE A 138 7.34 -8.07 5.51
CA PHE A 138 6.35 -8.38 6.55
C PHE A 138 4.97 -8.79 5.97
N VAL A 139 4.52 -8.13 4.91
CA VAL A 139 3.21 -8.47 4.30
C VAL A 139 3.25 -9.82 3.58
N LEU A 140 4.37 -10.14 2.93
CA LEU A 140 4.54 -11.39 2.19
C LEU A 140 4.81 -12.59 3.11
N ASP A 141 5.62 -12.39 4.14
CA ASP A 141 6.15 -13.44 5.01
C ASP A 141 5.43 -13.51 6.37
N GLY A 142 4.69 -12.47 6.77
CA GLY A 142 3.86 -12.36 7.97
C GLY A 142 4.61 -12.10 9.28
N CYS A 143 3.88 -12.12 10.42
CA CYS A 143 4.48 -11.99 11.76
C CYS A 143 4.80 -13.38 12.37
N PRO A 144 5.99 -13.59 12.95
CA PRO A 144 6.35 -14.81 13.67
C PRO A 144 5.45 -15.10 14.88
N THR A 145 4.80 -16.27 14.91
CA THR A 145 3.94 -16.67 16.05
C THR A 145 4.71 -17.22 17.25
N ALA A 146 5.88 -17.82 17.03
CA ALA A 146 6.62 -18.56 18.06
C ALA A 146 7.44 -17.69 19.04
N THR A 147 7.74 -16.43 18.70
CA THR A 147 8.62 -15.56 19.51
C THR A 147 7.99 -14.24 19.93
N SER A 148 6.73 -13.98 19.53
CA SER A 148 6.06 -12.73 19.89
C SER A 148 5.35 -12.85 21.24
N THR A 149 6.01 -12.38 22.31
CA THR A 149 5.34 -12.10 23.60
C THR A 149 4.40 -10.88 23.57
N ARG A 150 4.15 -10.28 22.41
CA ARG A 150 3.23 -9.14 22.25
C ARG A 150 2.14 -9.45 21.22
N GLN A 151 0.89 -9.35 21.67
CA GLN A 151 -0.36 -9.52 20.91
C GLN A 151 -0.60 -8.46 19.82
N HIS A 152 0.32 -7.51 19.57
CA HIS A 152 0.03 -6.32 18.75
C HIS A 152 0.23 -6.50 17.23
N CYS A 153 1.25 -7.23 16.74
CA CYS A 153 1.47 -7.43 15.29
C CYS A 153 0.58 -8.54 14.68
N PHE A 154 0.20 -9.51 15.51
CA PHE A 154 -0.43 -10.75 15.05
C PHE A 154 -1.84 -10.52 14.48
N PRO A 155 -2.72 -9.72 15.11
CA PRO A 155 -4.02 -9.36 14.55
C PRO A 155 -3.90 -8.61 13.22
N LEU A 156 -2.97 -7.65 13.12
CA LEU A 156 -2.73 -6.89 11.89
C LEU A 156 -2.28 -7.80 10.74
N SER A 157 -1.40 -8.77 11.01
CA SER A 157 -0.96 -9.73 10.00
C SER A 157 -2.09 -10.66 9.53
N GLN A 158 -2.98 -11.08 10.42
CA GLN A 158 -4.16 -11.88 10.07
C GLN A 158 -5.19 -11.06 9.27
N GLU A 159 -5.45 -9.82 9.67
CA GLU A 159 -6.35 -8.93 8.92
C GLU A 159 -5.79 -8.59 7.54
N LEU A 160 -4.50 -8.29 7.43
CA LEU A 160 -3.82 -8.12 6.15
C LEU A 160 -3.95 -9.38 5.29
N LYS A 161 -3.72 -10.57 5.87
CA LYS A 161 -3.91 -11.85 5.17
C LYS A 161 -5.35 -12.02 4.69
N ALA A 162 -6.35 -11.70 5.51
CA ALA A 162 -7.76 -11.79 5.15
C ALA A 162 -8.16 -10.78 4.06
N LEU A 163 -7.66 -9.54 4.15
CA LEU A 163 -7.87 -8.48 3.15
C LEU A 163 -7.28 -8.88 1.81
N THR A 164 -6.06 -9.40 1.84
CA THR A 164 -5.29 -9.74 0.63
C THR A 164 -5.75 -11.06 0.00
N SER A 165 -6.13 -12.07 0.79
CA SER A 165 -6.67 -13.34 0.29
C SER A 165 -8.04 -13.18 -0.36
N ALA A 166 -8.83 -12.19 0.07
CA ALA A 166 -10.10 -11.84 -0.58
C ALA A 166 -9.91 -11.07 -1.90
N THR A 167 -8.73 -10.47 -2.10
CA THR A 167 -8.32 -9.79 -3.33
C THR A 167 -7.33 -10.69 -4.07
N ASN A 168 -7.83 -11.67 -4.83
CA ASN A 168 -7.03 -12.74 -5.46
C ASN A 168 -5.80 -12.30 -6.28
N HIS A 169 -5.59 -10.99 -6.52
CA HIS A 169 -4.51 -10.46 -7.34
C HIS A 169 -3.82 -9.19 -6.79
N SER A 170 -3.41 -9.19 -5.52
CA SER A 170 -2.55 -8.13 -4.99
C SER A 170 -1.07 -8.45 -5.19
N TYR A 171 -0.29 -7.50 -5.70
CA TYR A 171 1.15 -7.66 -5.92
C TYR A 171 1.91 -6.59 -5.14
N PHE A 172 2.87 -7.01 -4.33
CA PHE A 172 3.61 -6.12 -3.42
C PHE A 172 5.03 -5.90 -3.93
N PHE A 173 5.44 -4.63 -4.04
CA PHE A 173 6.74 -4.24 -4.54
C PHE A 173 7.41 -3.20 -3.63
N TYR A 174 8.72 -3.32 -3.50
CA TYR A 174 9.54 -2.24 -2.99
C TYR A 174 9.77 -1.20 -4.10
N THR A 175 9.68 0.09 -3.77
CA THR A 175 10.01 1.20 -4.68
C THR A 175 10.90 2.23 -3.99
N GLY A 176 11.88 2.78 -4.73
CA GLY A 176 12.67 3.94 -4.28
C GLY A 176 12.00 5.29 -4.56
N HIS A 177 10.91 5.30 -5.34
CA HIS A 177 10.19 6.50 -5.75
C HIS A 177 8.79 6.49 -5.15
N ASN A 178 8.60 7.28 -4.09
CA ASN A 178 7.38 7.27 -3.31
C ASN A 178 7.02 8.65 -2.71
N GLY A 179 7.50 9.73 -3.36
CA GLY A 179 7.37 11.09 -2.83
C GLY A 179 5.92 11.54 -2.72
N ALA A 180 5.07 11.10 -3.64
CA ALA A 180 3.64 11.36 -3.58
C ALA A 180 3.01 10.74 -2.32
N ALA A 181 3.28 9.46 -2.03
CA ALA A 181 2.74 8.79 -0.85
C ALA A 181 3.34 9.31 0.46
N ASP A 182 4.64 9.66 0.47
CA ASP A 182 5.30 10.33 1.59
C ASP A 182 4.62 11.66 1.94
N SER A 183 4.21 12.45 0.93
CA SER A 183 3.49 13.70 1.17
C SER A 183 2.15 13.49 1.89
N PHE A 184 1.43 12.40 1.58
CA PHE A 184 0.19 12.03 2.28
C PHE A 184 0.47 11.55 3.71
N ALA A 185 1.54 10.79 3.93
CA ALA A 185 1.93 10.35 5.26
C ALA A 185 2.31 11.55 6.15
N LYS A 186 3.10 12.49 5.62
CA LYS A 186 3.46 13.76 6.29
C LYS A 186 2.26 14.64 6.60
N PHE A 187 1.30 14.73 5.67
CA PHE A 187 0.04 15.42 5.94
C PHE A 187 -0.70 14.80 7.13
N GLY A 188 -0.69 13.46 7.24
CA GLY A 188 -1.31 12.74 8.34
C GLY A 188 -0.77 13.11 9.73
N LEU A 189 0.51 13.48 9.85
CA LEU A 189 1.09 13.94 11.12
C LEU A 189 0.39 15.22 11.64
N SER A 190 -0.05 16.09 10.74
CA SER A 190 -0.76 17.33 11.08
C SER A 190 -2.24 17.14 11.43
N MET A 191 -2.80 15.97 11.18
CA MET A 191 -4.22 15.71 11.42
C MET A 191 -4.54 15.71 12.91
N ARG A 192 -5.74 16.19 13.26
CA ARG A 192 -6.27 16.15 14.64
C ARG A 192 -7.09 14.89 14.92
N GLN A 193 -7.72 14.34 13.88
CA GLN A 193 -8.57 13.16 13.97
C GLN A 193 -7.84 11.90 13.49
N GLN A 194 -8.20 10.75 14.03
CA GLN A 194 -7.64 9.44 13.69
C GLN A 194 -8.34 8.78 12.50
N ALA A 195 -9.57 9.20 12.19
CA ALA A 195 -10.28 8.69 11.02
C ALA A 195 -9.52 9.04 9.74
N ALA A 196 -9.50 8.10 8.79
CA ALA A 196 -8.85 8.29 7.50
C ALA A 196 -9.48 9.48 6.75
N SER A 197 -8.64 10.44 6.38
CA SER A 197 -9.00 11.49 5.43
C SER A 197 -8.87 10.94 4.02
N ILE A 198 -9.94 11.03 3.23
CA ILE A 198 -9.98 10.56 1.84
C ILE A 198 -10.01 11.75 0.90
N PHE A 199 -9.19 11.70 -0.15
CA PHE A 199 -9.03 12.77 -1.13
C PHE A 199 -9.46 12.25 -2.50
N SER A 200 -10.57 12.78 -3.03
CA SER A 200 -11.08 12.46 -4.38
C SER A 200 -10.44 13.29 -5.48
N ALA A 201 -9.65 14.30 -5.13
CA ALA A 201 -8.87 15.12 -6.05
C ALA A 201 -7.44 15.28 -5.52
N CYS A 202 -6.47 15.45 -6.43
CA CYS A 202 -5.06 15.59 -6.07
C CYS A 202 -4.85 16.87 -5.24
N PRO A 203 -4.42 16.77 -3.97
CA PRO A 203 -4.12 17.95 -3.15
C PRO A 203 -2.84 18.65 -3.63
N SER A 204 -2.73 19.95 -3.36
CA SER A 204 -1.57 20.78 -3.74
C SER A 204 -0.24 20.26 -3.17
N PHE A 205 -0.25 19.68 -1.96
CA PHE A 205 0.94 19.14 -1.32
C PHE A 205 1.52 17.91 -2.04
N CYS A 206 0.74 17.22 -2.88
CA CYS A 206 1.14 16.02 -3.60
C CYS A 206 1.46 16.30 -5.09
N GLN A 207 0.90 17.37 -5.66
CA GLN A 207 0.85 17.62 -7.10
C GLN A 207 2.25 17.63 -7.78
N ASN A 208 3.25 18.22 -7.12
CA ASN A 208 4.62 18.28 -7.64
C ASN A 208 5.31 16.91 -7.71
N PHE A 209 4.94 15.97 -6.83
CA PHE A 209 5.54 14.65 -6.80
C PHE A 209 4.98 13.77 -7.91
N ILE A 210 3.67 13.86 -8.19
CA ILE A 210 3.04 13.14 -9.30
C ILE A 210 3.67 13.53 -10.64
N LEU A 211 3.90 14.83 -10.86
CA LEU A 211 4.54 15.33 -12.07
C LEU A 211 5.97 14.79 -12.22
N LYS A 212 6.80 14.90 -11.16
CA LYS A 212 8.20 14.45 -11.19
C LYS A 212 8.35 12.95 -11.40
N GLU A 213 7.53 12.14 -10.73
CA GLU A 213 7.56 10.68 -10.88
C GLU A 213 7.14 10.25 -12.29
N ARG A 214 6.20 10.96 -12.92
CA ARG A 214 5.81 10.73 -14.32
C ARG A 214 6.96 11.00 -15.30
N TYR A 215 7.75 12.05 -15.07
CA TYR A 215 8.93 12.34 -15.92
C TYR A 215 10.02 11.27 -15.80
N MET A 216 10.27 10.71 -14.61
CA MET A 216 11.31 9.69 -14.45
C MET A 216 11.00 8.37 -15.15
N LEU A 217 9.71 8.01 -15.28
CA LEU A 217 9.28 6.78 -15.97
C LEU A 217 9.40 6.85 -17.49
N HIS A 218 9.58 8.04 -18.08
CA HIS A 218 9.75 8.24 -19.52
C HIS A 218 11.23 8.41 -19.95
N VAL A 219 12.18 8.35 -19.01
CA VAL A 219 13.62 8.58 -19.25
C VAL A 219 14.44 7.28 -19.08
N THR A 220 13.80 6.16 -18.77
CA THR A 220 14.39 4.81 -18.69
C THR A 220 13.84 3.91 -19.79
#